data_AF-A0A9N9IVE9-F1
#
_entry.id   AF-A0A9N9IVE9-F1
#
_cell.length_a   1.000
_cell.length_b   1.000
_cell.length_c   1.000
_cell.angle_alpha   90.00
_cell.angle_beta   90.00
_cell.angle_gamma   90.00
#
_symmetry.space_group_name_H-M   'P 1'
#
loop_
_entity.id
_entity.type
_entity.pdbx_description
1 polymer ?
#
loop_
_entity_poly.entity_id
_entity_poly.type
_entity_poly.pdbx_seq_one_letter_code
_entity_poly.pdbx_strand_id
1 'polypeptide(L)'
;MATPYPPALKPIESLTLHEKLLKIGRNIPCTGDVPQGHNKCSCLGWKPKINNTGRADLCECGHRVSLHGNINSCTQDEIHQRLEIAMKIDELLESKNKLLDFDYEDQEVRNLKRQLISICETSSNNSTKRKFVDDNDPNSNVRKIIERDINVPDKFAMIEEREGVITMKVLSNNGDRENLKLLTGLKNLIKIQLPNMPPEYITRLVYDKQHYSLSIVKDGGRVVGGITYRLFPKNKLSEIVFCVGYGSHLMNHLKDHLKDKEGIKFLMTYADNHAMGFFKKNGFTTDITLEKSLWMGFIKDYDEATIMQCTMIDKVKYLQLHKILAQQKLAIRIKIDEQKKNTRVYKGLSYIKNSKQPIDPLSIPGIKESGWTPAMEALARGNKKSIRNIMINISSELKKHPKSWPFRTPVNGDEVPDYYKVIKNPMDLSKIESKVENNCYKSIEEFAHDVRIIFHNCKVYNADGTVYVKCATGLEKYFDDRLKFYDVPVSAGHKK
;
A
#
# COMPACT_ATOMS: atom_id res chain seq x y z
N MET A 1 1.57 -26.38 -40.64
CA MET A 1 1.46 -24.94 -41.00
C MET A 1 1.59 -24.15 -39.71
N ALA A 2 2.57 -23.25 -39.60
CA ALA A 2 2.82 -22.51 -38.37
C ALA A 2 1.61 -21.63 -38.04
N THR A 3 0.99 -21.86 -36.88
CA THR A 3 -0.07 -21.00 -36.36
C THR A 3 0.49 -19.60 -36.14
N PRO A 4 -0.18 -18.52 -36.58
CA PRO A 4 0.34 -17.15 -36.53
C PRO A 4 0.37 -16.55 -35.11
N TYR A 5 0.27 -17.36 -34.05
CA TYR A 5 0.22 -16.88 -32.67
C TYR A 5 1.62 -16.87 -32.03
N PRO A 6 2.00 -15.78 -31.33
CA PRO A 6 3.34 -15.67 -30.73
C PRO A 6 3.57 -16.68 -29.60
N PRO A 7 4.82 -17.12 -29.36
CA PRO A 7 5.18 -17.99 -28.24
C PRO A 7 4.77 -17.39 -26.88
N ALA A 8 4.43 -18.25 -25.91
CA ALA A 8 4.02 -17.82 -24.57
C ALA A 8 5.12 -17.05 -23.82
N LEU A 9 6.35 -17.57 -23.84
CA LEU A 9 7.49 -17.08 -23.03
C LEU A 9 8.29 -15.91 -23.65
N LYS A 10 7.78 -15.28 -24.72
CA LYS A 10 8.49 -14.18 -25.38
C LYS A 10 8.38 -12.89 -24.55
N PRO A 11 9.49 -12.24 -24.13
CA PRO A 11 9.47 -11.05 -23.27
C PRO A 11 8.67 -9.88 -23.86
N ILE A 12 7.97 -9.11 -23.02
CA ILE A 12 7.11 -7.97 -23.42
C ILE A 12 7.83 -6.97 -24.33
N GLU A 13 9.08 -6.67 -24.02
CA GLU A 13 9.91 -5.69 -24.72
C GLU A 13 10.28 -6.16 -26.14
N SER A 14 10.31 -7.47 -26.35
CA SER A 14 10.67 -8.11 -27.62
C SER A 14 9.46 -8.37 -28.54
N LEU A 15 8.24 -8.17 -28.05
CA LEU A 15 7.01 -8.35 -28.83
C LEU A 15 6.80 -7.17 -29.80
N THR A 16 6.55 -7.50 -31.06
CA THR A 16 6.08 -6.53 -32.06
C THR A 16 4.68 -6.04 -31.72
N LEU A 17 4.28 -4.88 -32.26
CA LEU A 17 2.93 -4.34 -32.04
C LEU A 17 1.85 -5.37 -32.43
N HIS A 18 2.03 -6.09 -33.53
CA HIS A 18 1.10 -7.11 -33.99
C HIS A 18 0.96 -8.27 -32.99
N GLU A 19 2.07 -8.77 -32.44
CA GLU A 19 2.05 -9.84 -31.43
C GLU A 19 1.37 -9.39 -30.14
N LYS A 20 1.55 -8.12 -29.73
CA LYS A 20 0.84 -7.53 -28.59
C LYS A 20 -0.67 -7.51 -28.82
N LEU A 21 -1.10 -7.11 -30.01
CA LEU A 21 -2.52 -7.13 -30.41
C LEU A 21 -3.10 -8.55 -30.38
N LEU A 22 -2.36 -9.55 -30.83
CA LEU A 22 -2.80 -10.95 -30.84
C LEU A 22 -2.99 -11.50 -29.41
N LYS A 23 -2.02 -11.27 -28.52
CA LYS A 23 -2.09 -11.73 -27.12
C LYS A 23 -3.26 -11.11 -26.36
N ILE A 24 -3.47 -9.80 -26.52
CA ILE A 24 -4.60 -9.10 -25.89
C ILE A 24 -5.92 -9.51 -26.56
N GLY A 25 -5.95 -9.48 -27.89
CA GLY A 25 -7.15 -9.71 -28.70
C GLY A 25 -7.73 -11.11 -28.52
N ARG A 26 -6.90 -12.13 -28.28
CA ARG A 26 -7.35 -13.51 -27.97
C ARG A 26 -8.39 -13.56 -26.85
N ASN A 27 -8.26 -12.67 -25.88
CA ASN A 27 -9.00 -12.72 -24.62
C ASN A 27 -10.12 -11.67 -24.54
N ILE A 28 -10.33 -10.87 -25.59
CA ILE A 28 -11.34 -9.80 -25.61
C ILE A 28 -12.27 -9.93 -26.83
N PRO A 29 -13.60 -9.86 -26.63
CA PRO A 29 -14.58 -9.79 -27.72
C PRO A 29 -14.31 -8.68 -28.73
N CYS A 30 -14.77 -8.86 -29.97
CA CYS A 30 -14.62 -7.83 -30.99
C CYS A 30 -15.63 -6.70 -30.85
N THR A 31 -15.22 -5.48 -31.16
CA THR A 31 -16.09 -4.28 -31.17
C THR A 31 -16.62 -3.94 -32.58
N GLY A 32 -16.43 -4.83 -33.55
CA GLY A 32 -16.87 -4.61 -34.93
C GLY A 32 -18.38 -4.81 -35.11
N ASP A 33 -18.98 -3.99 -35.98
CA ASP A 33 -20.37 -4.16 -36.41
C ASP A 33 -20.47 -5.25 -37.50
N VAL A 34 -21.59 -5.98 -37.54
CA VAL A 34 -21.86 -6.98 -38.58
C VAL A 34 -22.43 -6.28 -39.83
N PRO A 35 -22.05 -6.66 -41.06
CA PRO A 35 -22.50 -5.98 -42.28
C PRO A 35 -24.03 -5.96 -42.55
N GLN A 36 -24.86 -6.61 -41.73
CA GLN A 36 -26.30 -6.80 -42.00
C GLN A 36 -27.22 -6.58 -40.78
N GLY A 37 -26.92 -5.62 -39.91
CA GLY A 37 -27.87 -5.18 -38.87
C GLY A 37 -27.19 -4.72 -37.58
N HIS A 38 -27.88 -3.88 -36.82
CA HIS A 38 -27.45 -3.26 -35.55
C HIS A 38 -27.25 -4.26 -34.39
N ASN A 39 -26.47 -5.32 -34.58
CA ASN A 39 -26.06 -6.24 -33.51
C ASN A 39 -24.53 -6.34 -33.45
N LYS A 40 -24.00 -6.27 -32.22
CA LYS A 40 -22.57 -6.43 -31.92
C LYS A 40 -22.10 -7.83 -32.31
N CYS A 41 -20.86 -7.92 -32.81
CA CYS A 41 -20.11 -9.14 -33.04
C CYS A 41 -20.18 -10.13 -31.84
N SER A 42 -20.44 -11.40 -32.12
CA SER A 42 -20.65 -12.46 -31.10
C SER A 42 -19.37 -13.20 -30.69
N CYS A 43 -18.19 -12.83 -31.21
CA CYS A 43 -16.97 -13.55 -30.88
C CYS A 43 -16.50 -13.22 -29.45
N LEU A 44 -15.98 -14.23 -28.75
CA LEU A 44 -15.52 -14.10 -27.36
C LEU A 44 -14.04 -13.73 -27.26
N GLY A 45 -13.36 -13.57 -28.39
CA GLY A 45 -11.92 -13.42 -28.48
C GLY A 45 -11.44 -13.54 -29.93
N TRP A 46 -10.25 -13.03 -30.22
CA TRP A 46 -9.61 -13.22 -31.52
C TRP A 46 -9.22 -14.69 -31.71
N LYS A 47 -9.60 -15.27 -32.85
CA LYS A 47 -9.24 -16.62 -33.28
C LYS A 47 -8.79 -16.59 -34.73
N PRO A 48 -7.68 -17.25 -35.10
CA PRO A 48 -7.15 -17.18 -36.46
C PRO A 48 -8.14 -17.75 -37.49
N LYS A 49 -8.48 -17.00 -38.54
CA LYS A 49 -9.31 -17.51 -39.64
C LYS A 49 -8.50 -18.44 -40.54
N ILE A 50 -8.87 -19.72 -40.63
CA ILE A 50 -8.09 -20.81 -41.26
C ILE A 50 -8.16 -20.80 -42.81
N ASN A 51 -8.50 -19.69 -43.47
CA ASN A 51 -8.67 -19.66 -44.93
C ASN A 51 -7.43 -19.06 -45.62
N ASN A 52 -7.03 -19.66 -46.77
CA ASN A 52 -5.86 -19.40 -47.66
C ASN A 52 -5.66 -17.95 -48.19
N THR A 53 -6.08 -16.93 -47.46
CA THR A 53 -6.00 -15.52 -47.82
C THR A 53 -4.67 -14.86 -47.47
N GLY A 54 -3.74 -15.59 -46.82
CA GLY A 54 -2.41 -15.09 -46.44
C GLY A 54 -2.41 -13.97 -45.38
N ARG A 55 -3.58 -13.65 -44.80
CA ARG A 55 -3.75 -12.56 -43.83
C ARG A 55 -3.84 -13.09 -42.40
N ALA A 56 -2.72 -12.99 -41.67
CA ALA A 56 -2.60 -13.42 -40.27
C ALA A 56 -3.36 -12.52 -39.26
N ASP A 57 -3.92 -11.39 -39.71
CA ASP A 57 -4.57 -10.39 -38.85
C ASP A 57 -6.09 -10.57 -38.73
N LEU A 58 -6.70 -11.54 -39.44
CA LEU A 58 -8.15 -11.73 -39.46
C LEU A 58 -8.62 -12.77 -38.45
N CYS A 59 -9.66 -12.39 -37.70
CA CYS A 59 -10.41 -13.27 -36.82
C CYS A 59 -11.39 -14.15 -37.61
N GLU A 60 -11.81 -15.29 -37.07
CA GLU A 60 -12.92 -16.11 -37.58
C GLU A 60 -14.20 -15.29 -37.84
N CYS A 61 -14.48 -14.28 -37.00
CA CYS A 61 -15.62 -13.37 -37.18
C CYS A 61 -15.49 -12.46 -38.42
N GLY A 62 -14.33 -12.46 -39.09
CA GLY A 62 -14.04 -11.64 -40.28
C GLY A 62 -13.48 -10.25 -39.97
N HIS A 63 -13.41 -9.86 -38.69
CA HIS A 63 -12.84 -8.58 -38.26
C HIS A 63 -11.33 -8.69 -38.03
N ARG A 64 -10.61 -7.56 -38.14
CA ARG A 64 -9.17 -7.50 -37.86
C ARG A 64 -8.90 -7.57 -36.35
N VAL A 65 -7.74 -8.10 -35.97
CA VAL A 65 -7.27 -8.16 -34.57
C VAL A 65 -7.26 -6.79 -33.88
N SER A 66 -7.08 -5.69 -34.62
CA SER A 66 -7.15 -4.32 -34.06
C SER A 66 -8.54 -3.94 -33.53
N LEU A 67 -9.60 -4.62 -33.98
CA LEU A 67 -10.97 -4.46 -33.46
C LEU A 67 -11.24 -5.35 -32.24
N HIS A 68 -10.24 -6.10 -31.79
CA HIS A 68 -10.27 -6.84 -30.53
C HIS A 68 -9.43 -6.09 -29.49
N GLY A 69 -9.98 -5.93 -28.29
CA GLY A 69 -9.27 -5.31 -27.17
C GLY A 69 -9.34 -3.79 -27.05
N ASN A 70 -10.06 -3.11 -27.94
CA ASN A 70 -10.29 -1.65 -27.90
C ASN A 70 -9.01 -0.82 -27.65
N ILE A 71 -7.90 -1.22 -28.29
CA ILE A 71 -6.56 -0.70 -27.97
C ILE A 71 -6.40 0.77 -28.36
N ASN A 72 -7.17 1.24 -29.35
CA ASN A 72 -7.15 2.64 -29.80
C ASN A 72 -7.69 3.63 -28.75
N SER A 73 -8.42 3.18 -27.73
CA SER A 73 -8.98 4.05 -26.69
C SER A 73 -8.30 3.90 -25.32
N CYS A 74 -7.11 3.29 -25.26
CA CYS A 74 -6.43 2.93 -24.01
C CYS A 74 -5.12 3.71 -23.81
N THR A 75 -4.76 3.96 -22.55
CA THR A 75 -3.47 4.56 -22.19
C THR A 75 -2.33 3.53 -22.29
N GLN A 76 -1.08 4.01 -22.35
CA GLN A 76 0.09 3.12 -22.43
C GLN A 76 0.20 2.18 -21.21
N ASP A 77 -0.17 2.67 -20.03
CA ASP A 77 -0.16 1.90 -18.79
C ASP A 77 -1.26 0.82 -18.79
N GLU A 78 -2.44 1.12 -19.35
CA GLU A 78 -3.54 0.15 -19.51
C GLU A 78 -3.16 -0.95 -20.49
N ILE A 79 -2.50 -0.60 -21.60
CA ILE A 79 -1.98 -1.58 -22.57
C ILE A 79 -0.95 -2.48 -21.90
N HIS A 80 -0.05 -1.93 -21.07
CA HIS A 80 0.95 -2.71 -20.33
C HIS A 80 0.29 -3.70 -19.36
N GLN A 81 -0.68 -3.24 -18.55
CA GLN A 81 -1.40 -4.10 -17.60
C GLN A 81 -2.19 -5.23 -18.30
N ARG A 82 -2.83 -4.92 -19.44
CA ARG A 82 -3.53 -5.94 -20.24
C ARG A 82 -2.57 -6.96 -20.83
N LEU A 83 -1.39 -6.51 -21.25
CA LEU A 83 -0.37 -7.40 -21.81
C LEU A 83 0.21 -8.33 -20.73
N GLU A 84 0.44 -7.85 -19.51
CA GLU A 84 0.87 -8.68 -18.37
C GLU A 84 -0.13 -9.80 -18.06
N ILE A 85 -1.43 -9.48 -18.04
CA ILE A 85 -2.47 -10.48 -17.78
C ILE A 85 -2.58 -11.46 -18.95
N ALA A 86 -2.51 -10.96 -20.19
CA ALA A 86 -2.51 -11.82 -21.38
C ALA A 86 -1.33 -12.80 -21.39
N MET A 87 -0.14 -12.35 -20.95
CA MET A 87 1.02 -13.24 -20.81
C MET A 87 0.84 -14.30 -19.74
N LYS A 88 0.25 -13.97 -18.59
CA LYS A 88 -0.09 -14.97 -17.56
C LYS A 88 -1.07 -16.02 -18.09
N ILE A 89 -2.04 -15.62 -18.91
CA ILE A 89 -2.96 -16.56 -19.56
C ILE A 89 -2.19 -17.48 -20.51
N ASP A 90 -1.32 -16.93 -21.36
CA ASP A 90 -0.50 -17.71 -22.29
C ASP A 90 0.45 -18.68 -21.56
N GLU A 91 1.08 -18.28 -20.45
CA GLU A 91 1.92 -19.13 -19.61
C GLU A 91 1.14 -20.31 -19.01
N LEU A 92 -0.07 -20.04 -18.49
CA LEU A 92 -0.94 -21.08 -17.96
C LEU A 92 -1.39 -22.05 -19.06
N LEU A 93 -1.79 -21.54 -20.23
CA LEU A 93 -2.19 -22.39 -21.35
C LEU A 93 -1.01 -23.22 -21.87
N GLU A 94 0.20 -22.66 -21.92
CA GLU A 94 1.42 -23.37 -22.32
C GLU A 94 1.74 -24.50 -21.34
N SER A 95 1.67 -24.25 -20.03
CA SER A 95 1.89 -25.28 -18.99
C SER A 95 0.94 -26.48 -19.11
N LYS A 96 -0.24 -26.27 -19.71
CA LYS A 96 -1.27 -27.28 -19.94
C LYS A 96 -1.22 -27.87 -21.36
N ASN A 97 -0.26 -27.46 -22.20
CA ASN A 97 -0.18 -27.78 -23.64
C ASN A 97 -1.45 -27.39 -24.42
N LYS A 98 -2.11 -26.30 -24.00
CA LYS A 98 -3.37 -25.77 -24.55
C LYS A 98 -3.21 -24.39 -25.18
N LEU A 99 -1.99 -23.92 -25.41
CA LEU A 99 -1.76 -22.59 -26.00
C LEU A 99 -2.43 -22.42 -27.36
N LEU A 100 -2.47 -23.43 -28.23
CA LEU A 100 -3.11 -23.30 -29.55
C LEU A 100 -4.58 -23.73 -29.57
N ASP A 101 -5.13 -24.12 -28.42
CA ASP A 101 -6.53 -24.48 -28.23
C ASP A 101 -7.33 -23.23 -27.84
N PHE A 102 -7.88 -22.54 -28.83
CA PHE A 102 -8.59 -21.26 -28.62
C PHE A 102 -9.98 -21.41 -27.99
N ASP A 103 -10.49 -22.65 -27.91
CA ASP A 103 -11.78 -22.98 -27.29
C ASP A 103 -11.64 -23.47 -25.85
N TYR A 104 -10.43 -23.77 -25.39
CA TYR A 104 -10.18 -24.22 -24.03
C TYR A 104 -10.41 -23.13 -22.98
N GLU A 105 -11.23 -23.43 -21.97
CA GLU A 105 -11.47 -22.55 -20.82
C GLU A 105 -11.61 -23.32 -19.50
N ASP A 106 -10.63 -23.14 -18.62
CA ASP A 106 -10.72 -23.53 -17.22
C ASP A 106 -11.07 -22.34 -16.31
N GLN A 107 -11.25 -22.61 -15.01
CA GLN A 107 -11.64 -21.59 -14.04
C GLN A 107 -10.60 -20.48 -13.87
N GLU A 108 -9.31 -20.78 -13.95
CA GLU A 108 -8.23 -19.81 -13.80
C GLU A 108 -8.14 -18.89 -15.02
N VAL A 109 -8.20 -19.47 -16.23
CA VAL A 109 -8.26 -18.75 -17.51
C VAL A 109 -9.49 -17.85 -17.55
N ARG A 110 -10.67 -18.33 -17.12
CA ARG A 110 -11.89 -17.48 -17.05
C ARG A 110 -11.73 -16.33 -16.07
N ASN A 111 -11.13 -16.55 -14.92
CA ASN A 111 -10.90 -15.49 -13.93
C ASN A 111 -9.94 -14.41 -14.47
N LEU A 112 -8.86 -14.81 -15.14
CA LEU A 112 -7.90 -13.89 -15.77
C LEU A 112 -8.52 -13.15 -16.96
N LYS A 113 -9.31 -13.82 -17.81
CA LYS A 113 -10.06 -13.18 -18.90
C LYS A 113 -11.03 -12.12 -18.35
N ARG A 114 -11.77 -12.41 -17.27
CA ARG A 114 -12.65 -11.41 -16.63
C ARG A 114 -11.86 -10.22 -16.08
N GLN A 115 -10.71 -10.46 -15.46
CA GLN A 115 -9.83 -9.39 -14.98
C GLN A 115 -9.38 -8.49 -16.14
N LEU A 116 -9.02 -9.09 -17.27
CA LEU A 116 -8.57 -8.39 -18.47
C LEU A 116 -9.71 -7.61 -19.15
N ILE A 117 -10.93 -8.16 -19.22
CA ILE A 117 -12.13 -7.48 -19.75
C ILE A 117 -12.59 -6.34 -18.83
N SER A 118 -12.47 -6.48 -17.51
CA SER A 118 -12.82 -5.42 -16.55
C SER A 118 -11.99 -4.15 -16.77
N ILE A 119 -10.74 -4.27 -17.23
CA ILE A 119 -9.88 -3.12 -17.60
C ILE A 119 -10.39 -2.46 -18.90
N CYS A 120 -11.13 -3.18 -19.74
CA CYS A 120 -11.72 -2.67 -20.99
C CYS A 120 -13.02 -1.89 -20.76
N GLU A 121 -13.87 -2.34 -19.85
CA GLU A 121 -15.15 -1.69 -19.55
C GLU A 121 -14.98 -0.35 -18.82
N THR A 122 -13.89 -0.18 -18.06
CA THR A 122 -13.51 1.10 -17.47
C THR A 122 -13.19 2.17 -18.53
N SER A 123 -12.75 1.78 -19.73
CA SER A 123 -12.39 2.70 -20.83
C SER A 123 -13.59 3.04 -21.73
N SER A 124 -14.51 2.09 -21.98
CA SER A 124 -15.66 2.28 -22.89
C SER A 124 -16.83 3.10 -22.31
N ASN A 125 -16.91 3.26 -20.98
CA ASN A 125 -17.93 4.11 -20.35
C ASN A 125 -17.69 5.62 -20.51
N ASN A 126 -16.60 6.02 -21.19
CA ASN A 126 -16.31 7.41 -21.51
C ASN A 126 -16.84 7.88 -22.88
N SER A 127 -17.51 7.03 -23.68
CA SER A 127 -17.89 7.35 -25.07
C SER A 127 -19.37 7.14 -25.43
N THR A 128 -20.31 7.18 -24.49
CA THR A 128 -21.74 7.23 -24.84
C THR A 128 -22.25 8.67 -24.94
N LYS A 129 -22.71 9.02 -26.15
CA LYS A 129 -23.28 10.32 -26.57
C LYS A 129 -24.21 10.94 -25.51
N ARG A 130 -23.92 12.20 -25.18
CA ARG A 130 -24.79 13.13 -24.45
C ARG A 130 -26.13 13.25 -25.18
N LYS A 131 -27.23 12.84 -24.55
CA LYS A 131 -28.50 13.53 -24.70
C LYS A 131 -28.53 14.60 -23.60
N PHE A 132 -28.44 15.86 -24.01
CA PHE A 132 -28.72 16.99 -23.12
C PHE A 132 -30.21 16.95 -22.80
N VAL A 133 -30.53 16.74 -21.52
CA VAL A 133 -31.81 17.16 -20.96
C VAL A 133 -31.47 18.39 -20.12
N ASP A 134 -32.15 19.47 -20.47
CA ASP A 134 -32.08 20.78 -19.85
C ASP A 134 -32.61 20.67 -18.42
N ASP A 135 -31.76 20.91 -17.42
CA ASP A 135 -32.18 21.07 -16.02
C ASP A 135 -31.15 21.92 -15.28
N ASN A 136 -31.62 23.08 -14.82
CA ASN A 136 -30.87 24.20 -14.25
C ASN A 136 -30.31 23.95 -12.83
N ASP A 137 -29.55 22.87 -12.61
CA ASP A 137 -28.77 22.69 -11.36
C ASP A 137 -27.40 22.02 -11.61
N PRO A 138 -26.27 22.78 -11.49
CA PRO A 138 -24.91 22.26 -11.63
C PRO A 138 -24.56 21.13 -10.65
N ASN A 139 -25.24 21.05 -9.49
CA ASN A 139 -24.97 20.05 -8.46
C ASN A 139 -25.71 18.71 -8.67
N SER A 140 -26.77 18.68 -9.49
CA SER A 140 -27.54 17.44 -9.71
C SER A 140 -26.76 16.42 -10.55
N ASN A 141 -25.94 16.89 -11.50
CA ASN A 141 -25.15 16.02 -12.38
C ASN A 141 -24.02 15.30 -11.64
N VAL A 142 -23.36 15.96 -10.68
CA VAL A 142 -22.27 15.35 -9.90
C VAL A 142 -22.80 14.25 -8.98
N ARG A 143 -23.94 14.49 -8.31
CA ARG A 143 -24.60 13.47 -7.47
C ARG A 143 -25.02 12.25 -8.29
N LYS A 144 -25.66 12.45 -9.44
CA LYS A 144 -26.06 11.36 -10.36
C LYS A 144 -24.87 10.55 -10.89
N ILE A 145 -23.69 11.17 -11.06
CA ILE A 145 -22.46 10.45 -11.48
C ILE A 145 -21.84 9.68 -10.31
N ILE A 146 -21.89 10.21 -9.09
CA ILE A 146 -21.39 9.55 -7.87
C ILE A 146 -22.29 8.38 -7.45
N GLU A 147 -23.59 8.47 -7.74
CA GLU A 147 -24.60 7.42 -7.50
C GLU A 147 -24.50 6.24 -8.47
N ARG A 148 -23.77 6.37 -9.58
CA ARG A 148 -23.42 5.20 -10.40
C ARG A 148 -22.50 4.28 -9.62
N ASP A 149 -22.78 2.99 -9.62
CA ASP A 149 -22.05 2.00 -8.84
C ASP A 149 -20.55 2.02 -9.18
N ILE A 150 -19.77 2.61 -8.27
CA ILE A 150 -18.33 2.51 -8.31
C ILE A 150 -17.96 1.08 -7.95
N ASN A 151 -17.52 0.33 -8.95
CA ASN A 151 -16.99 -1.01 -8.76
C ASN A 151 -15.57 -0.91 -8.17
N VAL A 152 -15.49 -1.02 -6.85
CA VAL A 152 -14.21 -1.20 -6.14
C VAL A 152 -14.03 -2.69 -5.92
N PRO A 153 -12.90 -3.30 -6.34
CA PRO A 153 -12.65 -4.71 -6.10
C PRO A 153 -12.72 -5.03 -4.61
N ASP A 154 -13.64 -5.91 -4.25
CA ASP A 154 -13.79 -6.37 -2.87
C ASP A 154 -12.54 -7.17 -2.46
N LYS A 155 -12.09 -7.00 -1.22
CA LYS A 155 -11.01 -7.83 -0.66
C LYS A 155 -11.54 -9.26 -0.46
N PHE A 156 -10.64 -10.25 -0.52
CA PHE A 156 -10.98 -11.66 -0.30
C PHE A 156 -11.85 -11.91 0.95
N ALA A 157 -11.55 -11.28 2.09
CA ALA A 157 -12.35 -11.44 3.31
C ALA A 157 -13.79 -10.90 3.17
N MET A 158 -14.01 -9.85 2.36
CA MET A 158 -15.36 -9.32 2.10
C MET A 158 -16.14 -10.26 1.16
N ILE A 159 -15.45 -10.90 0.22
CA ILE A 159 -16.03 -11.89 -0.69
C ILE A 159 -16.43 -13.13 0.11
N GLU A 160 -15.52 -13.68 0.94
CA GLU A 160 -15.80 -14.82 1.81
C GLU A 160 -17.01 -14.53 2.73
N GLU A 161 -17.15 -13.32 3.25
CA GLU A 161 -18.29 -12.94 4.09
C GLU A 161 -19.60 -12.85 3.28
N ARG A 162 -19.56 -12.28 2.08
CA ARG A 162 -20.74 -12.17 1.21
C ARG A 162 -21.22 -13.54 0.72
N GLU A 163 -20.30 -14.46 0.47
CA GLU A 163 -20.58 -15.85 0.09
C GLU A 163 -21.01 -16.70 1.30
N GLY A 164 -20.97 -16.15 2.52
CA GLY A 164 -21.37 -16.83 3.74
C GLY A 164 -20.32 -17.78 4.31
N VAL A 165 -19.13 -17.86 3.70
CA VAL A 165 -18.02 -18.74 4.11
C VAL A 165 -17.47 -18.38 5.48
N ILE A 166 -17.48 -17.08 5.80
CA ILE A 166 -17.09 -16.56 7.12
C ILE A 166 -18.22 -15.76 7.74
N THR A 167 -18.35 -15.87 9.06
CA THR A 167 -19.35 -15.15 9.84
C THR A 167 -18.70 -14.43 11.02
N MET A 168 -19.14 -13.19 11.25
CA MET A 168 -18.72 -12.38 12.39
C MET A 168 -19.60 -12.68 13.60
N LYS A 169 -19.01 -13.09 14.71
CA LYS A 169 -19.74 -13.35 15.96
C LYS A 169 -19.12 -12.59 17.12
N VAL A 170 -19.94 -11.87 17.87
CA VAL A 170 -19.56 -11.27 19.16
C VAL A 170 -19.79 -12.32 20.23
N LEU A 171 -18.72 -12.69 20.92
CA LEU A 171 -18.68 -13.73 21.93
C LEU A 171 -18.47 -13.10 23.31
N SER A 172 -19.09 -13.70 24.32
CA SER A 172 -18.87 -13.39 25.73
C SER A 172 -18.99 -14.67 26.54
N ASN A 173 -18.38 -14.70 27.73
CA ASN A 173 -18.55 -15.83 28.65
C ASN A 173 -19.89 -15.74 29.39
N ASN A 174 -20.97 -16.08 28.68
CA ASN A 174 -22.35 -16.11 29.18
C ASN A 174 -22.78 -17.51 29.66
N GLY A 175 -21.88 -18.49 29.69
CA GLY A 175 -22.19 -19.87 30.05
C GLY A 175 -22.77 -20.72 28.91
N ASP A 176 -22.96 -20.14 27.72
CA ASP A 176 -23.37 -20.90 26.53
C ASP A 176 -22.23 -21.80 26.02
N ARG A 177 -22.59 -23.04 25.67
CA ARG A 177 -21.62 -24.07 25.26
C ARG A 177 -20.98 -23.74 23.92
N GLU A 178 -21.73 -23.17 22.98
CA GLU A 178 -21.21 -22.78 21.66
C GLU A 178 -20.26 -21.58 21.79
N ASN A 179 -20.63 -20.56 22.57
CA ASN A 179 -19.74 -19.45 22.88
C ASN A 179 -18.44 -19.92 23.54
N LEU A 180 -18.52 -20.83 24.51
CA LEU A 180 -17.34 -21.36 25.19
C LEU A 180 -16.42 -22.11 24.22
N LYS A 181 -16.98 -22.92 23.30
CA LYS A 181 -16.23 -23.62 22.25
C LYS A 181 -15.50 -22.64 21.33
N LEU A 182 -16.19 -21.58 20.89
CA LEU A 182 -15.59 -20.55 20.04
C LEU A 182 -14.53 -19.73 20.78
N LEU A 183 -14.78 -19.35 22.04
CA LEU A 183 -13.78 -18.68 22.89
C LEU A 183 -12.55 -19.56 23.11
N THR A 184 -12.73 -20.88 23.26
CA THR A 184 -11.61 -21.83 23.33
C THR A 184 -10.79 -21.82 22.04
N GLY A 185 -11.47 -21.82 20.89
CA GLY A 185 -10.83 -21.68 19.58
C GLY A 185 -10.03 -20.38 19.45
N LEU A 186 -10.60 -19.26 19.87
CA LEU A 186 -9.93 -17.96 19.86
C LEU A 186 -8.73 -17.93 20.80
N LYS A 187 -8.86 -18.42 22.03
CA LYS A 187 -7.76 -18.54 22.99
C LYS A 187 -6.57 -19.28 22.38
N ASN A 188 -6.82 -20.43 21.74
CA ASN A 188 -5.76 -21.22 21.13
C ASN A 188 -5.09 -20.48 19.97
N LEU A 189 -5.87 -19.74 19.17
CA LEU A 189 -5.33 -18.89 18.11
C LEU A 189 -4.45 -17.76 18.67
N ILE A 190 -4.90 -17.08 19.73
CA ILE A 190 -4.13 -16.01 20.40
C ILE A 190 -2.82 -16.57 20.95
N LYS A 191 -2.87 -17.72 21.63
CA LYS A 191 -1.68 -18.39 22.17
C LYS A 191 -0.62 -18.69 21.10
N ILE A 192 -1.06 -19.08 19.89
CA ILE A 192 -0.14 -19.38 18.78
C ILE A 192 0.45 -18.09 18.18
N GLN A 193 -0.37 -17.05 18.01
CA GLN A 193 0.07 -15.81 17.34
C GLN A 193 0.81 -14.83 18.27
N LEU A 194 0.60 -14.93 19.58
CA LEU A 194 1.24 -14.09 20.61
C LEU A 194 2.04 -15.00 21.58
N PRO A 195 3.19 -15.55 21.17
CA PRO A 195 3.96 -16.49 22.00
C PRO A 195 4.57 -15.85 23.25
N ASN A 196 4.76 -14.53 23.25
CA ASN A 196 5.32 -13.78 24.38
C ASN A 196 4.30 -13.56 25.52
N MET A 197 3.02 -13.81 25.28
CA MET A 197 1.96 -13.61 26.27
C MET A 197 1.72 -14.88 27.09
N PRO A 198 1.70 -14.82 28.44
CA PRO A 198 1.49 -15.99 29.28
C PRO A 198 0.16 -16.69 28.96
N PRO A 199 0.13 -18.03 28.77
CA PRO A 199 -1.09 -18.75 28.43
C PRO A 199 -2.21 -18.62 29.47
N GLU A 200 -1.85 -18.55 30.75
CA GLU A 200 -2.78 -18.35 31.88
C GLU A 200 -3.41 -16.96 31.82
N TYR A 201 -2.61 -15.96 31.46
CA TYR A 201 -3.06 -14.58 31.28
C TYR A 201 -4.07 -14.47 30.13
N ILE A 202 -3.75 -15.04 28.97
CA ILE A 202 -4.68 -15.09 27.81
C ILE A 202 -5.98 -15.79 28.22
N THR A 203 -5.88 -16.96 28.86
CA THR A 203 -7.04 -17.74 29.29
C THR A 203 -7.94 -16.94 30.22
N ARG A 204 -7.35 -16.26 31.21
CA ARG A 204 -8.08 -15.48 32.20
C ARG A 204 -8.87 -14.35 31.55
N LEU A 205 -8.28 -13.61 30.61
CA LEU A 205 -8.95 -12.47 29.98
C LEU A 205 -9.95 -12.87 28.90
N VAL A 206 -9.66 -13.90 28.09
CA VAL A 206 -10.60 -14.38 27.07
C VAL A 206 -11.88 -14.95 27.70
N TYR A 207 -11.79 -15.55 28.89
CA TYR A 207 -12.96 -16.06 29.62
C TYR A 207 -13.52 -15.09 30.67
N ASP A 208 -12.96 -13.90 30.82
CA ASP A 208 -13.45 -12.91 31.76
C ASP A 208 -14.82 -12.38 31.29
N LYS A 209 -15.81 -12.32 32.19
CA LYS A 209 -17.17 -11.85 31.86
C LYS A 209 -17.23 -10.37 31.50
N GLN A 210 -16.21 -9.59 31.87
CA GLN A 210 -16.09 -8.17 31.52
C GLN A 210 -15.44 -7.95 30.15
N HIS A 211 -14.94 -9.00 29.52
CA HIS A 211 -14.31 -8.94 28.20
C HIS A 211 -15.24 -9.56 27.16
N TYR A 212 -15.18 -8.99 25.96
CA TYR A 212 -15.93 -9.42 24.79
C TYR A 212 -14.94 -9.77 23.69
N SER A 213 -15.28 -10.72 22.84
CA SER A 213 -14.44 -11.12 21.72
C SER A 213 -15.23 -11.10 20.43
N LEU A 214 -14.85 -10.24 19.49
CA LEU A 214 -15.35 -10.29 18.12
C LEU A 214 -14.52 -11.31 17.34
N SER A 215 -15.13 -12.41 16.92
CA SER A 215 -14.45 -13.52 16.24
C SER A 215 -14.99 -13.75 14.83
N ILE A 216 -14.09 -14.13 13.93
CA ILE A 216 -14.44 -14.66 12.60
C ILE A 216 -14.49 -16.17 12.68
N VAL A 217 -15.65 -16.72 12.33
CA VAL A 217 -15.92 -18.16 12.32
C VAL A 217 -16.11 -18.59 10.88
N LYS A 218 -15.29 -19.55 10.42
CA LYS A 218 -15.42 -20.16 9.08
C LYS A 218 -16.37 -21.35 9.12
N ASP A 219 -16.95 -21.70 7.98
CA ASP A 219 -17.76 -22.91 7.80
C ASP A 219 -17.10 -24.13 8.47
N GLY A 220 -17.84 -24.76 9.39
CA GLY A 220 -17.32 -25.81 10.27
C GLY A 220 -17.02 -25.38 11.72
N GLY A 221 -17.31 -24.12 12.08
CA GLY A 221 -17.21 -23.65 13.47
C GLY A 221 -15.78 -23.37 13.94
N ARG A 222 -14.83 -23.25 13.01
CA ARG A 222 -13.42 -22.94 13.31
C ARG A 222 -13.22 -21.42 13.40
N VAL A 223 -12.59 -20.97 14.49
CA VAL A 223 -12.17 -19.57 14.65
C VAL A 223 -10.88 -19.32 13.89
N VAL A 224 -10.88 -18.31 13.02
CA VAL A 224 -9.75 -17.95 12.15
C VAL A 224 -9.14 -16.59 12.44
N GLY A 225 -9.83 -15.77 13.23
CA GLY A 225 -9.37 -14.47 13.71
C GLY A 225 -10.29 -13.95 14.80
N GLY A 226 -9.80 -13.02 15.61
CA GLY A 226 -10.63 -12.34 16.59
C GLY A 226 -9.92 -11.19 17.32
N ILE A 227 -10.73 -10.28 17.83
CA ILE A 227 -10.30 -9.18 18.71
C ILE A 227 -11.00 -9.34 20.05
N THR A 228 -10.22 -9.43 21.12
CA THR A 228 -10.74 -9.36 22.49
C THR A 228 -10.59 -7.95 23.02
N TYR A 229 -11.67 -7.39 23.53
CA TYR A 229 -11.77 -6.02 23.99
C TYR A 229 -12.58 -5.91 25.27
N ARG A 230 -12.37 -4.83 26.01
CA ARG A 230 -13.10 -4.48 27.23
C ARG A 230 -13.77 -3.12 27.07
N LEU A 231 -15.02 -3.03 27.48
CA LEU A 231 -15.84 -1.83 27.33
C LEU A 231 -15.80 -0.96 28.59
N PHE A 232 -15.66 0.35 28.40
CA PHE A 232 -15.82 1.37 29.43
C PHE A 232 -16.87 2.40 28.96
N PRO A 233 -18.18 2.07 29.04
CA PRO A 233 -19.24 2.89 28.45
C PRO A 233 -19.30 4.32 29.01
N LYS A 234 -19.05 4.48 30.31
CA LYS A 234 -19.02 5.80 30.98
C LYS A 234 -18.02 6.77 30.33
N ASN A 235 -16.90 6.24 29.87
CA ASN A 235 -15.79 7.00 29.31
C ASN A 235 -15.83 6.99 27.76
N LYS A 236 -16.85 6.35 27.16
CA LYS A 236 -16.97 6.10 25.71
C LYS A 236 -15.70 5.48 25.12
N LEU A 237 -15.05 4.65 25.92
CA LEU A 237 -13.73 4.07 25.66
C LEU A 237 -13.85 2.54 25.59
N SER A 238 -13.07 1.93 24.71
CA SER A 238 -12.84 0.49 24.70
C SER A 238 -11.35 0.20 24.64
N GLU A 239 -10.90 -0.71 25.49
CA GLU A 239 -9.55 -1.26 25.48
C GLU A 239 -9.52 -2.48 24.55
N ILE A 240 -8.58 -2.50 23.61
CA ILE A 240 -8.27 -3.70 22.83
C ILE A 240 -7.15 -4.43 23.56
N VAL A 241 -7.45 -5.67 23.95
CA VAL A 241 -6.53 -6.51 24.73
C VAL A 241 -5.74 -7.44 23.82
N PHE A 242 -6.43 -8.11 22.89
CA PHE A 242 -5.81 -9.02 21.93
C PHE A 242 -6.38 -8.80 20.54
N CYS A 243 -5.53 -8.87 19.52
CA CYS A 243 -5.93 -8.74 18.12
C CYS A 243 -5.15 -9.76 17.27
N VAL A 244 -5.84 -10.74 16.69
CA VAL A 244 -5.23 -11.83 15.92
C VAL A 244 -6.04 -12.17 14.66
N GLY A 245 -5.34 -12.44 13.55
CA GLY A 245 -5.96 -12.84 12.27
C GLY A 245 -6.75 -11.74 11.53
N TYR A 246 -6.95 -11.94 10.21
CA TYR A 246 -7.86 -11.19 9.29
C TYR A 246 -7.80 -9.64 9.26
N GLY A 247 -6.85 -9.04 9.99
CA GLY A 247 -6.34 -7.69 9.81
C GLY A 247 -7.41 -6.57 9.77
N SER A 248 -7.41 -5.78 8.70
CA SER A 248 -8.25 -4.57 8.59
C SER A 248 -9.74 -4.86 8.52
N HIS A 249 -10.15 -6.03 8.01
CA HIS A 249 -11.56 -6.38 7.86
C HIS A 249 -12.23 -6.54 9.22
N LEU A 250 -11.57 -7.27 10.12
CA LEU A 250 -11.99 -7.47 11.50
C LEU A 250 -12.05 -6.17 12.30
N MET A 251 -11.05 -5.28 12.10
CA MET A 251 -11.03 -3.97 12.75
C MET A 251 -12.16 -3.06 12.29
N ASN A 252 -12.52 -3.08 10.99
CA ASN A 252 -13.64 -2.30 10.47
C ASN A 252 -14.97 -2.78 11.06
N HIS A 253 -15.19 -4.09 11.13
CA HIS A 253 -16.34 -4.69 11.81
C HIS A 253 -16.40 -4.27 13.28
N LEU A 254 -15.27 -4.32 13.98
CA LEU A 254 -15.20 -3.90 15.39
C LEU A 254 -15.60 -2.44 15.56
N LYS A 255 -15.06 -1.53 14.73
CA LYS A 255 -15.37 -0.10 14.82
C LYS A 255 -16.84 0.19 14.58
N ASP A 256 -17.42 -0.39 13.53
CA ASP A 256 -18.85 -0.22 13.24
C ASP A 256 -19.71 -0.81 14.36
N HIS A 257 -19.35 -1.98 14.89
CA HIS A 257 -20.04 -2.61 16.03
C HIS A 257 -20.00 -1.74 17.29
N LEU A 258 -18.81 -1.31 17.71
CA LEU A 258 -18.61 -0.50 18.93
C LEU A 258 -19.25 0.88 18.83
N LYS A 259 -19.22 1.48 17.64
CA LYS A 259 -19.80 2.79 17.39
C LYS A 259 -21.33 2.73 17.33
N ASP A 260 -21.88 1.80 16.55
CA ASP A 260 -23.32 1.74 16.28
C ASP A 260 -24.12 1.08 17.41
N LYS A 261 -23.56 0.05 18.08
CA LYS A 261 -24.26 -0.68 19.15
C LYS A 261 -23.89 -0.18 20.56
N GLU A 262 -22.62 0.09 20.82
CA GLU A 262 -22.12 0.38 22.17
C GLU A 262 -21.87 1.89 22.42
N GLY A 263 -21.97 2.74 21.40
CA GLY A 263 -21.78 4.20 21.52
C GLY A 263 -20.36 4.63 21.90
N ILE A 264 -19.37 3.76 21.66
CA ILE A 264 -17.95 4.00 21.95
C ILE A 264 -17.34 4.93 20.89
N LYS A 265 -16.46 5.83 21.31
CA LYS A 265 -15.77 6.79 20.42
C LYS A 265 -14.25 6.57 20.37
N PHE A 266 -13.67 6.09 21.46
CA PHE A 266 -12.23 5.94 21.61
C PHE A 266 -11.86 4.47 21.74
N LEU A 267 -10.83 4.06 21.01
CA LEU A 267 -10.18 2.78 21.18
C LEU A 267 -8.77 3.02 21.69
N MET A 268 -8.35 2.23 22.68
CA MET A 268 -6.98 2.25 23.17
C MET A 268 -6.41 0.85 23.22
N THR A 269 -5.11 0.75 22.96
CA THR A 269 -4.39 -0.53 22.95
C THR A 269 -2.95 -0.30 23.34
N TYR A 270 -2.34 -1.28 23.98
CA TYR A 270 -0.90 -1.43 23.99
C TYR A 270 -0.50 -2.26 22.77
N ALA A 271 0.47 -1.78 21.99
CA ALA A 271 0.92 -2.42 20.77
C ALA A 271 2.42 -2.67 20.81
N ASP A 272 2.81 -3.90 20.51
CA ASP A 272 4.20 -4.29 20.31
C ASP A 272 4.77 -3.61 19.06
N ASN A 273 6.11 -3.51 19.00
CA ASN A 273 6.83 -2.89 17.88
C ASN A 273 6.46 -3.49 16.51
N HIS A 274 6.19 -4.79 16.45
CA HIS A 274 5.78 -5.49 15.23
C HIS A 274 4.35 -5.15 14.78
N ALA A 275 3.47 -4.77 15.72
CA ALA A 275 2.06 -4.49 15.46
C ALA A 275 1.77 -3.00 15.25
N MET A 276 2.69 -2.09 15.61
CA MET A 276 2.51 -0.64 15.45
C MET A 276 2.09 -0.24 14.04
N GLY A 277 2.69 -0.84 13.00
CA GLY A 277 2.36 -0.55 11.60
C GLY A 277 0.91 -0.93 11.24
N PHE A 278 0.40 -2.02 11.82
CA PHE A 278 -0.99 -2.44 11.66
C PHE A 278 -1.94 -1.44 12.32
N PHE A 279 -1.69 -1.05 13.56
CA PHE A 279 -2.54 -0.10 14.27
C PHE A 279 -2.52 1.29 13.62
N LYS A 280 -1.34 1.78 13.19
CA LYS A 280 -1.24 3.05 12.43
C LYS A 280 -2.08 3.04 11.15
N LYS A 281 -2.06 1.94 10.38
CA LYS A 281 -2.91 1.79 9.17
C LYS A 281 -4.41 1.80 9.50
N ASN A 282 -4.77 1.39 10.70
CA ASN A 282 -6.15 1.44 11.20
C ASN A 282 -6.47 2.73 11.95
N GLY A 283 -5.67 3.79 11.82
CA GLY A 283 -5.97 5.11 12.39
C GLY A 283 -5.68 5.23 13.88
N PHE A 284 -4.78 4.41 14.41
CA PHE A 284 -4.21 4.61 15.74
C PHE A 284 -2.99 5.53 15.67
N THR A 285 -2.83 6.38 16.68
CA THR A 285 -1.69 7.26 16.89
C THR A 285 -1.09 7.06 18.27
N THR A 286 0.19 7.39 18.42
CA THR A 286 0.87 7.48 19.73
C THR A 286 0.54 8.78 20.46
N ASP A 287 -0.04 9.75 19.76
CA ASP A 287 -0.44 11.04 20.33
C ASP A 287 -1.78 10.89 21.03
N ILE A 288 -1.73 10.60 22.34
CA ILE A 288 -2.91 10.41 23.17
C ILE A 288 -3.56 11.77 23.46
N THR A 289 -4.72 12.02 22.86
CA THR A 289 -5.49 13.26 23.07
C THR A 289 -6.50 13.14 24.21
N LEU A 290 -6.82 11.91 24.64
CA LEU A 290 -7.77 11.67 25.73
C LEU A 290 -7.16 12.05 27.08
N GLU A 291 -7.97 12.71 27.92
CA GLU A 291 -7.53 13.11 29.26
C GLU A 291 -7.09 11.90 30.07
N LYS A 292 -5.92 12.02 30.69
CA LYS A 292 -5.24 11.01 31.49
C LYS A 292 -6.14 10.36 32.56
N SER A 293 -7.01 11.13 33.20
CA SER A 293 -7.98 10.66 34.22
C SER A 293 -9.01 9.66 33.69
N LEU A 294 -9.27 9.65 32.37
CA LEU A 294 -10.30 8.82 31.75
C LEU A 294 -9.81 7.41 31.41
N TRP A 295 -8.50 7.16 31.42
CA TRP A 295 -7.94 5.89 30.97
C TRP A 295 -6.83 5.34 31.88
N MET A 296 -6.07 6.19 32.57
CA MET A 296 -5.05 5.72 33.52
C MET A 296 -5.70 4.96 34.67
N GLY A 297 -5.21 3.75 34.95
CA GLY A 297 -5.75 2.85 35.96
C GLY A 297 -6.92 1.97 35.49
N PHE A 298 -7.51 2.24 34.31
CA PHE A 298 -8.54 1.40 33.70
C PHE A 298 -7.97 0.39 32.71
N ILE A 299 -7.01 0.84 31.90
CA ILE A 299 -6.29 0.06 30.90
C ILE A 299 -5.12 -0.64 31.55
N LYS A 300 -4.81 -1.87 31.13
CA LYS A 300 -3.66 -2.62 31.63
C LYS A 300 -2.38 -2.17 30.97
N ASP A 301 -1.34 -1.94 31.78
CA ASP A 301 -0.01 -1.61 31.28
C ASP A 301 0.76 -2.88 30.92
N TYR A 302 1.54 -2.81 29.83
CA TYR A 302 2.36 -3.92 29.33
C TYR A 302 3.79 -3.43 29.14
N ASP A 303 4.75 -4.17 29.70
CA ASP A 303 6.17 -3.89 29.53
C ASP A 303 6.57 -4.00 28.05
N GLU A 304 7.40 -3.08 27.58
CA GLU A 304 7.89 -3.00 26.19
C GLU A 304 6.82 -2.74 25.10
N ALA A 305 5.59 -2.42 25.48
CA ALA A 305 4.52 -2.05 24.55
C ALA A 305 4.30 -0.54 24.50
N THR A 306 3.90 -0.04 23.32
CA THR A 306 3.57 1.39 23.14
C THR A 306 2.07 1.59 23.20
N ILE A 307 1.62 2.53 24.04
CA ILE A 307 0.21 2.92 24.09
C ILE A 307 -0.20 3.66 22.82
N MET A 308 -1.35 3.29 22.26
CA MET A 308 -1.90 3.91 21.06
C MET A 308 -3.39 4.19 21.22
N GLN A 309 -3.84 5.32 20.68
CA GLN A 309 -5.25 5.75 20.66
C GLN A 309 -5.77 5.80 19.23
N CYS A 310 -6.99 5.32 18.99
CA CYS A 310 -7.77 5.57 17.79
C CYS A 310 -9.07 6.29 18.14
N THR A 311 -9.28 7.45 17.52
CA THR A 311 -10.53 8.20 17.62
C THR A 311 -11.39 7.87 16.41
N MET A 312 -12.56 7.28 16.66
CA MET A 312 -13.48 6.89 15.59
C MET A 312 -14.28 8.09 15.07
N ILE A 313 -14.65 8.04 13.78
CA ILE A 313 -15.39 9.10 13.10
C ILE A 313 -16.87 8.73 13.05
N ASP A 314 -17.70 9.50 13.76
CA ASP A 314 -19.13 9.20 13.95
C ASP A 314 -19.87 8.94 12.62
N LYS A 315 -19.65 9.80 11.61
CA LYS A 315 -20.37 9.78 10.32
C LYS A 315 -19.94 8.68 9.34
N VAL A 316 -18.86 7.95 9.61
CA VAL A 316 -18.26 7.03 8.64
C VAL A 316 -18.61 5.58 8.99
N LYS A 317 -19.09 4.81 8.01
CA LYS A 317 -19.24 3.35 8.12
C LYS A 317 -17.97 2.68 7.62
N TYR A 318 -17.19 2.10 8.53
CA TYR A 318 -15.84 1.58 8.24
C TYR A 318 -15.86 0.38 7.30
N LEU A 319 -16.91 -0.44 7.30
CA LEU A 319 -17.07 -1.52 6.31
C LEU A 319 -17.21 -1.01 4.88
N GLN A 320 -17.73 0.21 4.70
CA GLN A 320 -17.88 0.86 3.40
C GLN A 320 -16.78 1.88 3.11
N LEU A 321 -15.74 1.95 3.96
CA LEU A 321 -14.69 2.97 3.87
C LEU A 321 -14.07 3.05 2.47
N HIS A 322 -13.81 1.90 1.84
CA HIS A 322 -13.22 1.84 0.50
C HIS A 322 -14.16 2.44 -0.57
N LYS A 323 -15.47 2.16 -0.49
CA LYS A 323 -16.49 2.73 -1.39
C LYS A 323 -16.60 4.24 -1.19
N ILE A 324 -16.68 4.69 0.07
CA ILE A 324 -16.75 6.11 0.43
C ILE A 324 -15.53 6.88 -0.10
N LEU A 325 -14.32 6.35 0.12
CA LEU A 325 -13.09 6.98 -0.38
C LEU A 325 -13.01 7.01 -1.91
N ALA A 326 -13.49 5.96 -2.58
CA ALA A 326 -13.54 5.92 -4.04
C ALA A 326 -14.52 6.98 -4.58
N GLN A 327 -15.69 7.13 -3.96
CA GLN A 327 -16.67 8.16 -4.28
C GLN A 327 -16.11 9.58 -4.07
N GLN A 328 -15.44 9.82 -2.95
CA GLN A 328 -14.79 11.11 -2.67
C GLN A 328 -13.69 11.44 -3.69
N LYS A 329 -12.83 10.47 -4.03
CA LYS A 329 -11.78 10.65 -5.04
C LYS A 329 -12.38 10.95 -6.42
N LEU A 330 -13.47 10.27 -6.78
CA LEU A 330 -14.17 10.52 -8.04
C LEU A 330 -14.78 11.93 -8.06
N ALA A 331 -15.44 12.35 -6.99
CA ALA A 331 -16.02 13.69 -6.88
C ALA A 331 -14.96 14.79 -7.07
N ILE A 332 -13.79 14.62 -6.44
CA ILE A 332 -12.65 15.53 -6.58
C ILE A 332 -12.13 15.52 -8.03
N ARG A 333 -11.97 14.34 -8.65
CA ARG A 333 -11.54 14.26 -10.06
C ARG A 333 -12.51 14.96 -11.01
N ILE A 334 -13.81 14.78 -10.84
CA ILE A 334 -14.82 15.45 -11.67
C ILE A 334 -14.64 16.96 -11.59
N LYS A 335 -14.46 17.51 -10.38
CA LYS A 335 -14.21 18.94 -10.18
C LYS A 335 -12.89 19.40 -10.79
N ILE A 336 -11.83 18.60 -10.68
CA ILE A 336 -10.55 18.87 -11.34
C ILE A 336 -10.70 18.88 -12.87
N ASP A 337 -11.45 17.93 -13.43
CA ASP A 337 -11.63 17.79 -14.88
C ASP A 337 -12.52 18.90 -15.47
N GLU A 338 -13.51 19.38 -14.70
CA GLU A 338 -14.27 20.60 -15.03
C GLU A 338 -13.33 21.82 -15.16
N GLN A 339 -12.39 21.98 -14.23
CA GLN A 339 -11.39 23.05 -14.29
C GLN A 339 -10.38 22.83 -15.43
N LYS A 340 -9.99 21.58 -15.71
CA LYS A 340 -9.08 21.24 -16.81
C LYS A 340 -9.63 21.55 -18.19
N LYS A 341 -10.94 21.39 -18.41
CA LYS A 341 -11.57 21.74 -19.70
C LYS A 341 -11.42 23.22 -20.06
N ASN A 342 -11.30 24.08 -19.03
CA ASN A 342 -11.06 25.51 -19.18
C ASN A 342 -9.56 25.86 -19.15
N THR A 343 -8.68 24.86 -19.08
CA THR A 343 -7.23 25.09 -19.02
C THR A 343 -6.68 25.42 -20.40
N ARG A 344 -5.99 26.55 -20.50
CA ARG A 344 -5.31 27.00 -21.71
C ARG A 344 -4.04 26.19 -21.94
N VAL A 345 -3.85 25.67 -23.14
CA VAL A 345 -2.59 25.04 -23.55
C VAL A 345 -1.64 26.14 -24.04
N TYR A 346 -0.58 26.41 -23.30
CA TYR A 346 0.45 27.39 -23.70
C TYR A 346 1.44 26.76 -24.68
N LYS A 347 1.94 27.56 -25.63
CA LYS A 347 2.99 27.11 -26.56
C LYS A 347 4.28 26.78 -25.80
N GLY A 348 4.98 25.74 -26.27
CA GLY A 348 6.28 25.35 -25.69
C GLY A 348 7.31 26.47 -25.77
N LEU A 349 8.18 26.55 -24.77
CA LEU A 349 9.24 27.56 -24.69
C LEU A 349 10.27 27.32 -25.80
N SER A 350 10.35 28.24 -26.77
CA SER A 350 11.29 28.16 -27.90
C SER A 350 12.76 28.34 -27.49
N TYR A 351 13.03 29.00 -26.36
CA TYR A 351 14.37 29.42 -25.92
C TYR A 351 15.24 28.31 -25.29
N ILE A 352 14.66 27.20 -24.84
CA ILE A 352 15.40 26.13 -24.15
C ILE A 352 16.35 25.38 -25.11
N LYS A 353 16.11 25.42 -26.42
CA LYS A 353 16.95 24.71 -27.40
C LYS A 353 18.37 25.31 -27.55
N ASN A 354 18.57 26.60 -27.23
CA ASN A 354 19.83 27.31 -27.53
C ASN A 354 20.47 28.05 -26.33
N SER A 355 19.89 28.02 -25.13
CA SER A 355 20.40 28.76 -23.95
C SER A 355 20.31 27.93 -22.66
N LYS A 356 21.40 27.94 -21.87
CA LYS A 356 21.49 27.30 -20.54
C LYS A 356 21.14 28.26 -19.39
N GLN A 357 20.65 29.47 -19.65
CA GLN A 357 20.39 30.43 -18.58
C GLN A 357 19.07 30.16 -17.84
N PRO A 358 19.02 30.36 -16.51
CA PRO A 358 17.79 30.23 -15.73
C PRO A 358 16.75 31.25 -16.19
N ILE A 359 15.50 30.81 -16.32
CA ILE A 359 14.36 31.67 -16.67
C ILE A 359 13.63 32.05 -15.38
N ASP A 360 13.20 33.30 -15.27
CA ASP A 360 12.31 33.73 -14.19
C ASP A 360 10.94 33.03 -14.36
N PRO A 361 10.49 32.21 -13.38
CA PRO A 361 9.21 31.52 -13.47
C PRO A 361 8.01 32.46 -13.70
N LEU A 362 8.06 33.70 -13.20
CA LEU A 362 6.98 34.68 -13.38
C LEU A 362 6.87 35.24 -14.81
N SER A 363 7.90 35.06 -15.64
CA SER A 363 7.87 35.43 -17.05
C SER A 363 7.07 34.44 -17.90
N ILE A 364 6.68 33.28 -17.35
CA ILE A 364 5.91 32.26 -18.06
C ILE A 364 4.42 32.50 -17.81
N PRO A 365 3.61 32.81 -18.85
CA PRO A 365 2.19 33.17 -18.68
C PRO A 365 1.38 32.16 -17.87
N GLY A 366 1.56 30.86 -18.11
CA GLY A 366 0.86 29.81 -17.36
C GLY A 366 1.22 29.72 -15.87
N ILE A 367 2.47 30.04 -15.52
CA ILE A 367 2.90 30.07 -14.11
C ILE A 367 2.32 31.30 -13.41
N LYS A 368 2.41 32.47 -14.06
CA LYS A 368 1.82 33.73 -13.57
C LYS A 368 0.31 33.61 -13.34
N GLU A 369 -0.42 33.03 -14.29
CA GLU A 369 -1.87 32.86 -14.21
C GLU A 369 -2.30 31.81 -13.17
N SER A 370 -1.45 30.83 -12.84
CA SER A 370 -1.73 29.84 -11.80
C SER A 370 -1.72 30.39 -10.37
N GLY A 371 -1.32 31.65 -10.17
CA GLY A 371 -1.11 32.23 -8.85
C GLY A 371 0.10 31.64 -8.13
N TRP A 372 1.03 31.02 -8.87
CA TRP A 372 2.26 30.48 -8.31
C TRP A 372 3.08 31.59 -7.65
N THR A 373 3.60 31.30 -6.46
CA THR A 373 4.53 32.18 -5.76
C THR A 373 5.80 31.39 -5.39
N PRO A 374 6.96 32.06 -5.31
CA PRO A 374 8.18 31.44 -4.80
C PRO A 374 8.02 30.81 -3.41
N ALA A 375 7.10 31.33 -2.59
CA ALA A 375 6.76 30.77 -1.28
C ALA A 375 6.08 29.39 -1.39
N MET A 376 5.18 29.19 -2.35
CA MET A 376 4.54 27.89 -2.60
C MET A 376 5.56 26.83 -3.05
N GLU A 377 6.54 27.23 -3.87
CA GLU A 377 7.67 26.40 -4.26
C GLU A 377 8.53 26.02 -3.04
N ALA A 378 8.83 26.98 -2.15
CA ALA A 378 9.58 26.74 -0.92
C ALA A 378 8.83 25.78 0.03
N LEU A 379 7.51 25.91 0.16
CA LEU A 379 6.65 25.00 0.92
C LEU A 379 6.60 23.60 0.32
N ALA A 380 6.45 23.48 -1.01
CA ALA A 380 6.48 22.20 -1.71
C ALA A 380 7.83 21.49 -1.58
N ARG A 381 8.93 22.25 -1.61
CA ARG A 381 10.28 21.75 -1.31
C ARG A 381 10.45 21.38 0.16
N GLY A 382 9.76 22.07 1.07
CA GLY A 382 9.74 21.77 2.50
C GLY A 382 9.10 20.42 2.86
N ASN A 383 8.28 19.86 1.97
CA ASN A 383 7.64 18.55 2.15
C ASN A 383 8.43 17.36 1.57
N LYS A 384 9.57 17.59 0.91
CA LYS A 384 10.63 16.57 0.88
C LYS A 384 11.16 16.53 2.30
N LYS A 385 11.12 15.38 3.00
CA LYS A 385 11.79 15.23 4.30
C LYS A 385 13.19 15.84 4.14
N SER A 386 13.42 17.00 4.76
CA SER A 386 14.68 17.72 4.59
C SER A 386 15.82 16.73 4.87
N ILE A 387 16.87 16.73 4.05
CA ILE A 387 18.04 15.87 4.26
C ILE A 387 18.53 16.03 5.72
N ARG A 388 18.45 17.26 6.25
CA ARG A 388 18.67 17.56 7.66
C ARG A 388 17.77 16.79 8.61
N ASN A 389 16.45 16.75 8.37
CA ASN A 389 15.52 15.99 9.20
C ASN A 389 15.76 14.47 9.12
N ILE A 390 16.18 13.97 7.96
CA ILE A 390 16.59 12.56 7.80
C ILE A 390 17.82 12.29 8.66
N MET A 391 18.85 13.15 8.60
CA MET A 391 20.06 13.02 9.43
C MET A 391 19.74 13.11 10.93
N ILE A 392 18.88 14.04 11.36
CA ILE A 392 18.42 14.17 12.75
C ILE A 392 17.73 12.88 13.21
N ASN A 393 16.80 12.36 12.42
CA ASN A 393 16.07 11.14 12.78
C ASN A 393 17.00 9.93 12.88
N ILE A 394 17.87 9.72 11.88
CA ILE A 394 18.81 8.60 11.88
C ILE A 394 19.78 8.72 13.07
N SER A 395 20.32 9.92 13.32
CA SER A 395 21.23 10.16 14.44
C SER A 395 20.57 9.85 15.79
N SER A 396 19.32 10.30 15.99
CA SER A 396 18.54 9.99 17.20
C SER A 396 18.25 8.48 17.35
N GLU A 397 17.89 7.81 16.26
CA GLU A 397 17.64 6.36 16.24
C GLU A 397 18.91 5.56 16.56
N LEU A 398 20.05 5.94 15.99
CA LEU A 398 21.34 5.31 16.29
C LEU A 398 21.70 5.45 17.76
N LYS A 399 21.54 6.63 18.36
CA LYS A 399 21.85 6.86 19.77
C LYS A 399 20.96 6.03 20.70
N LYS A 400 19.68 5.85 20.36
CA LYS A 400 18.71 5.04 21.12
C LYS A 400 18.92 3.52 20.98
N HIS A 401 19.60 3.06 19.92
CA HIS A 401 19.78 1.64 19.67
C HIS A 401 20.58 0.96 20.81
N PRO A 402 20.19 -0.26 21.29
CA PRO A 402 20.86 -0.90 22.43
C PRO A 402 22.37 -1.13 22.23
N LYS A 403 22.80 -1.37 20.99
CA LYS A 403 24.21 -1.57 20.63
C LYS A 403 25.04 -0.29 20.48
N SER A 404 24.46 0.89 20.74
CA SER A 404 25.14 2.17 20.53
C SER A 404 26.01 2.62 21.69
N TRP A 405 25.87 2.01 22.86
CA TRP A 405 26.50 2.46 24.10
C TRP A 405 28.01 2.76 24.00
N PRO A 406 28.87 2.02 23.24
CA PRO A 406 30.29 2.36 23.16
C PRO A 406 30.59 3.59 22.30
N PHE A 407 29.62 4.02 21.48
CA PHE A 407 29.81 5.03 20.44
C PHE A 407 29.08 6.34 20.77
N ARG A 408 28.40 6.42 21.91
CA ARG A 408 27.57 7.59 22.27
C ARG A 408 28.40 8.84 22.54
N THR A 409 29.60 8.65 23.06
CA THR A 409 30.54 9.71 23.45
C THR A 409 31.94 9.36 22.96
N PRO A 410 32.86 10.34 22.87
CA PRO A 410 34.26 10.08 22.54
C PRO A 410 34.91 9.07 23.50
N VAL A 411 35.88 8.31 23.00
CA VAL A 411 36.68 7.40 23.83
C VAL A 411 37.52 8.22 24.81
N ASN A 412 37.50 7.86 26.09
CA ASN A 412 38.31 8.55 27.09
C ASN A 412 39.79 8.18 26.91
N GLY A 413 40.63 9.17 26.58
CA GLY A 413 42.06 8.96 26.36
C GLY A 413 42.83 8.59 27.63
N ASP A 414 42.31 8.94 28.81
CA ASP A 414 42.93 8.57 30.09
C ASP A 414 42.66 7.10 30.44
N GLU A 415 41.50 6.57 30.04
CA GLU A 415 41.14 5.15 30.20
C GLU A 415 41.74 4.27 29.11
N VAL A 416 41.95 4.83 27.91
CA VAL A 416 42.50 4.12 26.74
C VAL A 416 43.69 4.90 26.14
N PRO A 417 44.88 4.85 26.78
CA PRO A 417 46.00 5.77 26.50
C PRO A 417 46.62 5.70 25.10
N ASP A 418 46.47 4.59 24.40
CA ASP A 418 47.00 4.37 23.05
C ASP A 418 45.96 4.61 21.95
N TYR A 419 44.68 4.80 22.30
CA TYR A 419 43.59 4.92 21.32
C TYR A 419 43.85 6.02 20.28
N TYR A 420 44.17 7.23 20.73
CA TYR A 420 44.44 8.38 19.86
C TYR A 420 45.81 8.31 19.16
N LYS A 421 46.68 7.39 19.56
CA LYS A 421 47.92 7.09 18.82
C LYS A 421 47.62 6.19 17.61
N VAL A 422 46.69 5.25 17.77
CA VAL A 422 46.28 4.29 16.73
C VAL A 422 45.23 4.91 15.79
N ILE A 423 44.16 5.48 16.33
CA ILE A 423 43.04 6.05 15.57
C ILE A 423 43.27 7.53 15.28
N LYS A 424 43.44 7.86 14.00
CA LYS A 424 43.77 9.23 13.55
C LYS A 424 42.55 10.14 13.37
N ASN A 425 41.39 9.57 13.04
CA ASN A 425 40.16 10.31 12.78
C ASN A 425 39.06 9.89 13.77
N PRO A 426 39.15 10.25 15.06
CA PRO A 426 38.14 9.87 16.04
C PRO A 426 36.78 10.50 15.73
N MET A 427 35.74 9.67 15.81
CA MET A 427 34.35 10.03 15.56
C MET A 427 33.44 9.25 16.53
N ASP A 428 32.35 9.88 16.95
CA ASP A 428 31.36 9.36 17.88
C ASP A 428 29.99 9.99 17.60
N LEU A 429 28.92 9.40 18.13
CA LEU A 429 27.54 9.83 17.85
C LEU A 429 27.22 11.22 18.38
N SER A 430 27.83 11.68 19.49
CA SER A 430 27.61 13.05 19.98
C SER A 430 28.22 14.09 19.04
N LYS A 431 29.38 13.78 18.45
CA LYS A 431 30.00 14.62 17.42
C LYS A 431 29.19 14.63 16.11
N ILE A 432 28.62 13.49 15.72
CA ILE A 432 27.68 13.41 14.59
C ILE A 432 26.46 14.30 14.84
N GLU A 433 25.81 14.18 16.01
CA GLU A 433 24.65 15.01 16.39
C GLU A 433 24.98 16.51 16.29
N SER A 434 26.10 16.92 16.90
CA SER A 434 26.56 18.31 16.84
C SER A 434 26.80 18.81 15.41
N LYS A 435 27.40 17.98 14.53
CA LYS A 435 27.61 18.34 13.12
C LYS A 435 26.30 18.45 12.35
N VAL A 436 25.30 17.63 12.66
CA VAL A 436 23.96 17.73 12.08
C VAL A 436 23.29 19.02 12.57
N GLU A 437 23.32 19.32 13.87
CA GLU A 437 22.75 20.53 14.46
C GLU A 437 23.38 21.80 13.89
N ASN A 438 24.69 21.82 13.69
CA ASN A 438 25.42 22.96 13.14
C ASN A 438 25.42 23.01 11.60
N ASN A 439 24.65 22.14 10.94
CA ASN A 439 24.48 22.11 9.48
C ASN A 439 25.80 21.90 8.72
N CYS A 440 26.73 21.12 9.29
CA CYS A 440 28.05 20.88 8.73
C CYS A 440 28.05 19.88 7.55
N TYR A 441 26.93 19.18 7.32
CA TYR A 441 26.77 18.22 6.23
C TYR A 441 26.00 18.85 5.07
N LYS A 442 26.62 18.89 3.89
CA LYS A 442 25.99 19.38 2.65
C LYS A 442 25.21 18.29 1.94
N SER A 443 25.51 17.03 2.23
CA SER A 443 24.83 15.87 1.66
C SER A 443 24.73 14.72 2.65
N ILE A 444 23.85 13.76 2.34
CA ILE A 444 23.64 12.55 3.16
C ILE A 444 24.83 11.59 3.07
N GLU A 445 25.60 11.64 1.99
CA GLU A 445 26.82 10.85 1.77
C GLU A 445 27.93 11.29 2.72
N GLU A 446 28.11 12.60 2.93
CA GLU A 446 29.06 13.13 3.90
C GLU A 446 28.71 12.67 5.33
N PHE A 447 27.43 12.72 5.69
CA PHE A 447 26.94 12.19 6.96
C PHE A 447 27.18 10.69 7.10
N ALA A 448 26.85 9.92 6.06
CA ALA A 448 27.03 8.47 6.07
C ALA A 448 28.51 8.06 6.13
N HIS A 449 29.40 8.84 5.53
CA HIS A 449 30.83 8.64 5.64
C HIS A 449 31.30 8.76 7.09
N ASP A 450 30.95 9.85 7.77
CA ASP A 450 31.36 10.05 9.16
C ASP A 450 30.75 9.02 10.12
N VAL A 451 29.49 8.61 9.92
CA VAL A 451 28.89 7.53 10.72
C VAL A 451 29.66 6.21 10.51
N ARG A 452 30.10 5.90 9.29
CA ARG A 452 30.90 4.70 9.01
C ARG A 452 32.30 4.75 9.61
N ILE A 453 32.90 5.94 9.79
CA ILE A 453 34.18 6.09 10.49
C ILE A 453 34.09 5.55 11.93
N ILE A 454 32.96 5.72 12.61
CA ILE A 454 32.73 5.18 13.97
C ILE A 454 32.95 3.66 13.98
N PHE A 455 32.30 2.96 13.05
CA PHE A 455 32.38 1.49 12.97
C PHE A 455 33.74 1.01 12.47
N HIS A 456 34.33 1.72 11.51
CA HIS A 456 35.66 1.42 11.01
C HIS A 456 36.72 1.55 12.10
N ASN A 457 36.75 2.68 12.82
CA ASN A 457 37.69 2.89 13.93
C ASN A 457 37.54 1.81 15.01
N CYS A 458 36.31 1.41 15.32
CA CYS A 458 36.05 0.33 16.26
C CYS A 458 36.69 -0.98 15.82
N LYS A 459 36.54 -1.37 14.54
CA LYS A 459 37.10 -2.61 13.99
C LYS A 459 38.61 -2.57 13.75
N VAL A 460 39.18 -1.38 13.54
CA VAL A 460 40.63 -1.19 13.43
C VAL A 460 41.31 -1.31 14.80
N TYR A 461 40.71 -0.74 15.84
CA TYR A 461 41.32 -0.73 17.17
C TYR A 461 41.06 -2.02 17.97
N ASN A 462 39.87 -2.62 17.84
CA ASN A 462 39.49 -3.78 18.65
C ASN A 462 39.63 -5.08 17.87
N ALA A 463 40.06 -6.14 18.55
CA ALA A 463 40.12 -7.48 17.97
C ALA A 463 38.71 -8.01 17.57
N ASP A 464 38.69 -8.88 16.55
CA ASP A 464 37.47 -9.52 16.09
C ASP A 464 36.78 -10.32 17.21
N GLY A 465 35.45 -10.34 17.18
CA GLY A 465 34.63 -11.08 18.14
C GLY A 465 34.41 -10.40 19.49
N THR A 466 35.11 -9.28 19.77
CA THR A 466 34.87 -8.46 20.97
C THR A 466 33.44 -7.88 21.00
N VAL A 467 32.96 -7.52 22.19
CA VAL A 467 31.64 -6.89 22.36
C VAL A 467 31.55 -5.60 21.55
N TYR A 468 32.62 -4.81 21.50
CA TYR A 468 32.71 -3.58 20.71
C TYR A 468 32.51 -3.84 19.20
N VAL A 469 33.22 -4.82 18.63
CA VAL A 469 33.07 -5.18 17.21
C VAL A 469 31.68 -5.76 16.91
N LYS A 470 31.10 -6.55 17.82
CA LYS A 470 29.70 -7.03 17.70
C LYS A 470 28.68 -5.88 17.74
N CYS A 471 28.93 -4.87 18.56
CA CYS A 471 28.14 -3.65 18.62
C CYS A 471 28.26 -2.84 17.32
N ALA A 472 29.48 -2.61 16.83
CA ALA A 472 29.76 -1.89 15.59
C ALA A 472 29.06 -2.55 14.39
N THR A 473 29.27 -3.85 14.18
CA THR A 473 28.66 -4.59 13.07
C THR A 473 27.13 -4.60 13.13
N GLY A 474 26.56 -4.71 14.34
CA GLY A 474 25.11 -4.67 14.52
C GLY A 474 24.51 -3.28 14.23
N LEU A 475 25.18 -2.22 14.68
CA LEU A 475 24.72 -0.85 14.51
C LEU A 475 24.95 -0.35 13.07
N GLU A 476 26.03 -0.78 12.41
CA GLU A 476 26.29 -0.52 10.99
C GLU A 476 25.23 -1.14 10.09
N LYS A 477 24.85 -2.41 10.33
CA LYS A 477 23.74 -3.04 9.61
C LYS A 477 22.44 -2.27 9.79
N TYR A 478 22.11 -1.90 11.04
CA TYR A 478 20.94 -1.09 11.33
C TYR A 478 20.98 0.24 10.58
N PHE A 479 22.12 0.94 10.59
CA PHE A 479 22.33 2.19 9.87
C PHE A 479 22.08 2.05 8.36
N ASP A 480 22.65 1.04 7.72
CA ASP A 480 22.47 0.79 6.28
C ASP A 480 21.00 0.48 5.94
N ASP A 481 20.29 -0.26 6.79
CA ASP A 481 18.86 -0.53 6.62
C ASP A 481 18.02 0.75 6.76
N ARG A 482 18.41 1.67 7.65
CA ARG A 482 17.78 3.00 7.75
C ARG A 482 18.05 3.86 6.53
N LEU A 483 19.26 3.87 5.97
CA LEU A 483 19.54 4.60 4.73
C LEU A 483 18.69 4.11 3.55
N LYS A 484 18.51 2.79 3.41
CA LYS A 484 17.61 2.20 2.40
C LYS A 484 16.16 2.61 2.61
N PHE A 485 15.68 2.67 3.85
CA PHE A 485 14.31 3.11 4.16
C PHE A 485 14.02 4.54 3.69
N TYR A 486 15.04 5.41 3.64
CA TYR A 486 14.90 6.78 3.15
C TYR A 486 15.16 6.93 1.63
N ASP A 487 15.30 5.82 0.89
CA ASP A 487 15.50 5.77 -0.57
C ASP A 487 16.72 6.61 -1.03
N VAL A 488 17.75 6.65 -0.19
CA VAL A 488 19.00 7.35 -0.47
C VAL A 488 19.83 6.44 -1.38
N PRO A 489 20.18 6.88 -2.62
CA PRO A 489 21.02 6.08 -3.51
C PRO A 489 22.41 5.92 -2.88
N VAL A 490 22.75 4.71 -2.44
CA VAL A 490 24.11 4.40 -2.00
C VAL A 490 24.95 4.24 -3.26
N SER A 491 25.78 5.24 -3.58
CA SER A 491 26.77 5.10 -4.65
C SER A 491 27.73 3.97 -4.27
N ALA A 492 27.73 2.91 -5.08
CA ALA A 492 28.66 1.81 -4.95
C ALA A 492 30.09 2.37 -4.96
N GLY A 493 30.83 2.09 -3.89
CA GLY A 493 32.18 2.60 -3.69
C GLY A 493 33.06 2.32 -4.90
N HIS A 494 33.77 3.36 -5.35
CA HIS A 494 34.91 3.19 -6.24
C HIS A 494 35.94 2.32 -5.50
N LYS A 495 36.03 1.05 -5.89
CA LYS A 495 37.26 0.28 -5.67
C LYS A 495 38.34 0.98 -6.47
N LYS A 496 39.26 1.66 -5.79
CA LYS A 496 40.59 1.92 -6.31
C LYS A 496 41.49 0.78 -5.90
#